data_AF-A0A7S1ZSX5-F1
#
_entry.id   AF-A0A7S1ZSX5-F1
#
_cell.length_a   1.000
_cell.length_b   1.000
_cell.length_c   1.000
_cell.angle_alpha   90.00
_cell.angle_beta   90.00
_cell.angle_gamma   90.00
#
_symmetry.space_group_name_H-M   'P 1'
#
loop_
_entity.id
_entity.type
_entity.pdbx_description
1 polymer ?
#
loop_
_entity_poly.entity_id
_entity_poly.type
_entity_poly.pdbx_seq_one_letter_code
_entity_poly.pdbx_strand_id
1 'polypeptide(L)'
;DGGGGGEEEDDDWGDAEAESELRELMRGVLARGGGGGEGELDGGGGGGLDSSSSAGANTPREANLSFRAEDYVRHLAYRHFLSTGSLLPPSLCPPVTDDEYLGGACIGLCRDLERYGVGRATARDARSASMARDLVRDVNDVLVGFDFRNGPLRRKYDGVKYALRTLETVLYELSVTGTSAEGSGDG
;
A
#
# COMPACT_ATOMS: atom_id res chain seq x y z
N ASP A 1 38.36 35.02 14.38
CA ASP A 1 37.47 34.96 13.22
C ASP A 1 37.59 33.60 12.58
N GLY A 2 36.77 32.60 12.89
CA GLY A 2 35.32 32.67 13.11
C GLY A 2 34.64 32.14 11.85
N GLY A 3 34.82 30.85 11.54
CA GLY A 3 34.21 30.19 10.40
C GLY A 3 32.76 29.82 10.70
N GLY A 4 31.84 30.31 9.88
CA GLY A 4 30.43 29.93 9.91
C GLY A 4 30.23 28.64 9.13
N GLY A 5 29.88 27.56 9.82
CA GLY A 5 29.23 26.40 9.23
C GLY A 5 27.74 26.70 9.12
N GLY A 6 27.23 26.73 7.89
CA GLY A 6 25.80 26.62 7.64
C GLY A 6 25.43 25.15 7.77
N GLU A 7 24.66 24.83 8.80
CA GLU A 7 23.94 23.57 8.90
C GLU A 7 22.75 23.69 7.94
N GLU A 8 22.79 22.92 6.85
CA GLU A 8 21.63 22.68 6.00
C GLU A 8 20.69 21.77 6.80
N GLU A 9 19.61 22.36 7.33
CA GLU A 9 18.50 21.62 7.93
C GLU A 9 17.77 20.91 6.78
N ASP A 10 17.95 19.59 6.70
CA ASP A 10 17.19 18.72 5.80
C ASP A 10 15.71 18.74 6.20
N ASP A 11 14.87 19.29 5.31
CA ASP A 11 13.41 19.31 5.40
C ASP A 11 12.82 17.89 5.28
N ASP A 12 12.88 17.13 6.38
CA ASP A 12 12.27 15.79 6.57
C ASP A 12 10.76 15.86 6.95
N TRP A 13 10.13 17.03 6.80
CA TRP A 13 8.78 17.29 7.30
C TRP A 13 7.64 16.78 6.40
N GLY A 14 7.91 16.52 5.12
CA GLY A 14 6.89 16.12 4.13
C GLY A 14 6.42 14.66 4.27
N ASP A 15 7.30 13.76 4.72
CA ASP A 15 7.02 12.32 4.78
C ASP A 15 6.20 11.94 6.02
N ALA A 16 6.39 12.64 7.14
CA ALA A 16 5.65 12.39 8.38
C ALA A 16 4.17 12.78 8.28
N GLU A 17 3.84 13.85 7.53
CA GLU A 17 2.47 14.27 7.29
C GLU A 17 1.75 13.29 6.36
N ALA A 18 2.40 12.84 5.28
CA ALA A 18 1.86 11.82 4.39
C ALA A 18 1.66 10.47 5.11
N GLU A 19 2.58 10.08 6.00
CA GLU A 19 2.46 8.88 6.83
C GLU A 19 1.34 9.03 7.87
N SER A 20 1.19 10.22 8.48
CA SER A 20 0.10 10.52 9.40
C SER A 20 -1.25 10.53 8.69
N GLU A 21 -1.35 11.15 7.51
CA GLU A 21 -2.53 11.16 6.66
C GLU A 21 -2.88 9.75 6.20
N LEU A 22 -1.89 8.95 5.78
CA LEU A 22 -2.11 7.55 5.43
C LEU A 22 -2.62 6.75 6.63
N ARG A 23 -2.01 6.91 7.81
CA ARG A 23 -2.43 6.26 9.05
C ARG A 23 -3.81 6.72 9.50
N GLU A 24 -4.12 8.01 9.39
CA GLU A 24 -5.40 8.61 9.80
C GLU A 24 -6.53 8.25 8.83
N LEU A 25 -6.22 8.21 7.54
CA LEU A 25 -7.13 7.76 6.52
C LEU A 25 -7.37 6.25 6.62
N MET A 26 -6.34 5.45 6.91
CA MET A 26 -6.51 4.02 7.17
C MET A 26 -7.28 3.78 8.48
N ARG A 27 -7.13 4.64 9.50
CA ARG A 27 -8.02 4.70 10.69
C ARG A 27 -9.47 5.06 10.33
N GLY A 28 -9.70 5.95 9.36
CA GLY A 28 -11.03 6.29 8.86
C GLY A 28 -11.75 5.13 8.14
N VAL A 29 -11.00 4.34 7.37
CA VAL A 29 -11.48 3.07 6.78
C VAL A 29 -11.81 2.05 7.87
N LEU A 30 -10.97 1.93 8.91
CA LEU A 30 -11.20 1.06 10.08
C LEU A 30 -12.50 1.42 10.85
N ALA A 31 -12.84 2.69 10.98
CA ALA A 31 -14.06 3.13 11.68
C ALA A 31 -15.36 2.80 10.92
N ARG A 32 -15.30 2.58 9.61
CA ARG A 32 -16.47 2.29 8.76
C ARG A 32 -16.69 0.78 8.53
N GLY A 33 -15.64 -0.04 8.68
CA GLY A 33 -15.72 -1.50 8.57
C GLY A 33 -16.14 -2.24 9.86
N GLY A 34 -16.24 -1.55 10.99
CA GLY A 34 -16.52 -2.10 12.32
C GLY A 34 -18.00 -2.14 12.72
N GLY A 35 -18.89 -2.57 11.83
CA GLY A 35 -20.31 -2.77 12.16
C GLY A 35 -20.64 -4.26 12.33
N GLY A 36 -20.46 -4.82 13.53
CA GLY A 36 -20.82 -6.22 13.76
C GLY A 36 -20.64 -6.76 15.17
N GLY A 37 -21.56 -6.41 16.07
CA GLY A 37 -22.17 -7.32 17.04
C GLY A 37 -21.40 -7.62 18.33
N GLU A 38 -21.61 -6.80 19.36
CA GLU A 38 -21.59 -7.29 20.74
C GLU A 38 -22.98 -7.85 21.06
N GLY A 39 -23.02 -9.13 21.45
CA GLY A 39 -24.23 -9.83 21.79
C GLY A 39 -24.66 -9.54 23.22
N GLU A 40 -25.92 -9.12 23.38
CA GLU A 40 -26.68 -9.22 24.62
C GLU A 40 -27.79 -10.26 24.37
N LEU A 41 -27.75 -11.36 25.11
CA LEU A 41 -28.79 -12.39 25.11
C LEU A 41 -29.82 -12.02 26.19
N ASP A 42 -31.02 -11.60 25.79
CA ASP A 42 -32.22 -11.82 26.60
C ASP A 42 -33.48 -11.93 25.73
N GLY A 43 -34.43 -12.73 26.20
CA GLY A 43 -35.45 -13.40 25.41
C GLY A 43 -36.70 -12.60 25.04
N GLY A 44 -37.45 -13.21 24.12
CA GLY A 44 -38.91 -13.23 24.14
C GLY A 44 -39.66 -12.27 23.22
N GLY A 45 -40.64 -12.84 22.50
CA GLY A 45 -41.85 -12.14 22.08
C GLY A 45 -41.85 -11.61 20.63
N GLY A 46 -42.88 -12.01 19.88
CA GLY A 46 -43.05 -11.66 18.47
C GLY A 46 -43.56 -10.23 18.21
N GLY A 47 -43.62 -9.89 16.93
CA GLY A 47 -44.20 -8.66 16.42
C GLY A 47 -43.51 -8.24 15.13
N GLY A 48 -44.18 -8.42 14.00
CA GLY A 48 -43.69 -7.94 12.71
C GLY A 48 -43.65 -6.42 12.68
N LEU A 49 -42.52 -5.87 12.22
CA LEU A 49 -42.36 -4.48 11.78
C LEU A 49 -41.32 -4.49 10.67
N ASP A 50 -41.66 -3.82 9.58
CA ASP A 50 -40.91 -3.67 8.35
C ASP A 50 -39.47 -3.18 8.61
N SER A 51 -38.50 -4.00 8.23
CA SER A 51 -37.12 -3.58 8.08
C SER A 51 -36.92 -3.14 6.64
N SER A 52 -37.09 -1.84 6.39
CA SER A 52 -36.51 -1.17 5.23
C SER A 52 -34.98 -1.18 5.35
N SER A 53 -34.38 -2.37 5.19
CA SER A 53 -32.93 -2.48 5.02
C SER A 53 -32.60 -1.95 3.64
N SER A 54 -31.71 -0.96 3.57
CA SER A 54 -31.14 -0.40 2.35
C SER A 54 -30.18 -1.37 1.64
N ALA A 55 -30.56 -2.65 1.56
CA ALA A 55 -29.88 -3.68 0.80
C ALA A 55 -30.17 -3.46 -0.70
N GLY A 56 -29.24 -2.85 -1.43
CA GLY A 56 -29.39 -2.83 -2.89
C GLY A 56 -28.45 -1.99 -3.76
N ALA A 57 -27.51 -1.20 -3.23
CA ALA A 57 -26.81 -0.23 -4.08
C ALA A 57 -25.58 -0.74 -4.87
N ASN A 58 -24.98 -1.90 -4.53
CA ASN A 58 -23.64 -2.28 -5.04
C ASN A 58 -23.52 -3.58 -5.87
N THR A 59 -24.61 -4.30 -6.14
CA THR A 59 -24.52 -5.64 -6.75
C THR A 59 -24.01 -5.68 -8.22
N PRO A 60 -24.25 -4.68 -9.11
CA PRO A 60 -23.69 -4.73 -10.46
C PRO A 60 -22.22 -4.28 -10.53
N ARG A 61 -21.79 -3.41 -9.60
CA ARG A 61 -20.42 -2.85 -9.58
C ARG A 61 -19.42 -3.94 -9.22
N GLU A 62 -19.69 -4.68 -8.15
CA GLU A 62 -18.83 -5.78 -7.72
C GLU A 62 -18.62 -6.82 -8.83
N ALA A 63 -19.69 -7.19 -9.54
CA ALA A 63 -19.64 -8.20 -10.60
C ALA A 63 -18.91 -7.73 -11.88
N ASN A 64 -19.01 -6.44 -12.24
CA ASN A 64 -18.60 -5.98 -13.59
C ASN A 64 -17.48 -4.93 -13.60
N LEU A 65 -17.35 -4.15 -12.55
CA LEU A 65 -16.50 -2.95 -12.53
C LEU A 65 -15.39 -3.02 -11.49
N SER A 66 -15.57 -3.78 -10.40
CA SER A 66 -14.62 -3.79 -9.28
C SER A 66 -13.19 -4.15 -9.72
N PHE A 67 -13.02 -5.20 -10.53
CA PHE A 67 -11.69 -5.55 -11.06
C PHE A 67 -11.09 -4.42 -11.93
N ARG A 68 -11.90 -3.73 -12.73
CA ARG A 68 -11.42 -2.61 -13.57
C ARG A 68 -11.10 -1.38 -12.73
N ALA A 69 -11.84 -1.14 -11.65
CA ALA A 69 -11.57 -0.07 -10.70
C ALA A 69 -10.27 -0.33 -9.93
N GLU A 70 -10.06 -1.56 -9.44
CA GLU A 70 -8.79 -1.99 -8.83
C GLU A 70 -7.62 -1.77 -9.78
N ASP A 71 -7.72 -2.21 -11.03
CA ASP A 71 -6.65 -2.04 -12.01
C ASP A 71 -6.42 -0.55 -12.33
N TYR A 72 -7.48 0.25 -12.49
CA TYR A 72 -7.33 1.68 -12.74
C TYR A 72 -6.58 2.37 -11.59
N VAL A 73 -6.99 2.12 -10.35
CA VAL A 73 -6.34 2.68 -9.16
C VAL A 73 -4.91 2.16 -8.99
N ARG A 74 -4.63 0.89 -9.32
CA ARG A 74 -3.25 0.35 -9.33
C ARG A 74 -2.34 1.14 -10.26
N HIS A 75 -2.80 1.46 -11.47
CA HIS A 75 -2.00 2.25 -12.42
C HIS A 75 -1.78 3.69 -11.94
N LEU A 76 -2.80 4.31 -11.33
CA LEU A 76 -2.65 5.63 -10.71
C LEU A 76 -1.63 5.60 -9.58
N ALA A 77 -1.70 4.56 -8.73
CA ALA A 77 -0.78 4.38 -7.62
C ALA A 77 0.66 4.14 -8.08
N TYR A 78 0.84 3.34 -9.12
CA TYR A 78 2.16 3.11 -9.72
C TYR A 78 2.74 4.40 -10.32
N ARG A 79 1.92 5.20 -11.02
CA ARG A 79 2.35 6.50 -11.55
C ARG A 79 2.72 7.47 -10.42
N HIS A 80 1.93 7.48 -9.35
CA HIS A 80 2.20 8.31 -8.17
C HIS A 80 3.53 7.93 -7.54
N PHE A 81 3.74 6.63 -7.24
CA PHE A 81 5.01 6.11 -6.74
C PHE A 81 6.21 6.51 -7.60
N LEU A 82 6.12 6.39 -8.94
CA LEU A 82 7.23 6.78 -9.82
C LEU A 82 7.57 8.27 -9.74
N SER A 83 6.61 9.10 -9.32
CA SER A 83 6.78 10.56 -9.22
C SER A 83 7.21 11.01 -7.82
N THR A 84 6.75 10.32 -6.78
CA THR A 84 6.89 10.76 -5.38
C THR A 84 7.66 9.78 -4.49
N GLY A 85 7.75 8.52 -4.88
CA GLY A 85 8.24 7.43 -4.03
C GLY A 85 7.23 6.92 -2.99
N SER A 86 6.02 7.50 -2.93
CA SER A 86 5.03 7.23 -1.88
C SER A 86 3.76 6.53 -2.40
N LEU A 87 2.89 6.12 -1.47
CA LEU A 87 1.58 5.55 -1.81
C LEU A 87 0.61 6.64 -2.27
N LEU A 88 -0.22 6.35 -3.27
CA LEU A 88 -1.31 7.25 -3.67
C LEU A 88 -2.35 7.38 -2.54
N PRO A 89 -2.56 8.56 -1.95
CA PRO A 89 -3.59 8.73 -0.92
C PRO A 89 -5.00 8.62 -1.55
N PRO A 90 -5.99 8.02 -0.85
CA PRO A 90 -7.36 7.91 -1.36
C PRO A 90 -8.07 9.23 -1.61
N SER A 91 -7.64 10.32 -0.98
CA SER A 91 -8.14 11.68 -1.30
C SER A 91 -7.86 12.07 -2.77
N LEU A 92 -6.82 11.49 -3.37
CA LEU A 92 -6.46 11.68 -4.78
C LEU A 92 -6.99 10.56 -5.68
N CYS A 93 -7.68 9.57 -5.13
CA CYS A 93 -8.28 8.50 -5.91
C CYS A 93 -9.62 8.93 -6.52
N PRO A 94 -9.98 8.39 -7.70
CA PRO A 94 -11.35 8.44 -8.19
C PRO A 94 -12.29 7.72 -7.19
N PRO A 95 -13.62 7.95 -7.25
CA PRO A 95 -14.58 7.24 -6.40
C PRO A 95 -14.49 5.72 -6.55
N VAL A 96 -13.82 5.08 -5.58
CA VAL A 96 -13.65 3.63 -5.44
C VAL A 96 -14.05 3.19 -4.04
N THR A 97 -14.41 1.93 -3.90
CA THR A 97 -14.65 1.33 -2.58
C THR A 97 -13.33 1.10 -1.85
N ASP A 98 -13.40 0.96 -0.53
CA ASP A 98 -12.22 0.64 0.29
C ASP A 98 -11.55 -0.66 -0.20
N ASP A 99 -12.35 -1.67 -0.56
CA ASP A 99 -11.86 -2.93 -1.11
C ASP A 99 -11.13 -2.75 -2.46
N GLU A 100 -11.66 -1.89 -3.34
CA GLU A 100 -11.04 -1.58 -4.64
C GLU A 100 -9.72 -0.82 -4.46
N TYR A 101 -9.66 0.10 -3.49
CA TYR A 101 -8.42 0.81 -3.15
C TYR A 101 -7.37 -0.16 -2.56
N LEU A 102 -7.75 -0.95 -1.56
CA LEU A 102 -6.87 -1.94 -0.93
C LEU A 102 -6.37 -2.98 -1.94
N GLY A 103 -7.24 -3.48 -2.81
CA GLY A 103 -6.90 -4.44 -3.85
C GLY A 103 -6.01 -3.85 -4.96
N GLY A 104 -6.25 -2.60 -5.34
CA GLY A 104 -5.55 -1.88 -6.40
C GLY A 104 -4.26 -1.20 -5.93
N ALA A 105 -4.40 -0.11 -5.18
CA ALA A 105 -3.32 0.78 -4.76
C ALA A 105 -2.39 0.17 -3.71
N CYS A 106 -2.87 -0.70 -2.83
CA CYS A 106 -2.02 -1.32 -1.80
C CYS A 106 -1.48 -2.68 -2.29
N ILE A 107 -2.34 -3.70 -2.34
CA ILE A 107 -1.92 -5.09 -2.60
C ILE A 107 -1.47 -5.29 -4.05
N GLY A 108 -2.23 -4.71 -4.99
CA GLY A 108 -1.93 -4.77 -6.40
C GLY A 108 -0.59 -4.11 -6.74
N LEU A 109 -0.38 -2.90 -6.22
CA LEU A 109 0.86 -2.14 -6.40
C LEU A 109 2.08 -2.90 -5.89
N CYS A 110 2.01 -3.56 -4.72
CA CYS A 110 3.17 -4.30 -4.18
C CYS A 110 3.72 -5.36 -5.15
N ARG A 111 2.85 -6.02 -5.94
CA ARG A 111 3.27 -6.99 -6.96
C ARG A 111 3.94 -6.34 -8.16
N ASP A 112 3.56 -5.12 -8.51
CA ASP A 112 4.21 -4.36 -9.57
C ASP A 112 5.54 -3.77 -9.10
N LEU A 113 5.61 -3.34 -7.83
CA LEU A 113 6.85 -2.88 -7.19
C LEU A 113 7.89 -3.98 -7.03
N GLU A 114 7.48 -5.24 -6.80
CA GLU A 114 8.40 -6.39 -6.86
C GLU A 114 9.10 -6.45 -8.22
N ARG A 115 8.32 -6.46 -9.31
CA ARG A 115 8.86 -6.50 -10.68
C ARG A 115 9.72 -5.29 -11.01
N TYR A 116 9.26 -4.11 -10.61
CA TYR A 116 10.01 -2.86 -10.77
C TYR A 116 11.36 -2.93 -10.03
N GLY A 117 11.36 -3.26 -8.75
CA GLY A 117 12.56 -3.28 -7.93
C GLY A 117 13.58 -4.32 -8.41
N VAL A 118 13.14 -5.52 -8.81
CA VAL A 118 14.00 -6.52 -9.46
C VAL A 118 14.60 -5.97 -10.76
N GLY A 119 13.80 -5.29 -11.58
CA GLY A 119 14.26 -4.63 -12.80
C GLY A 119 15.31 -3.54 -12.53
N ARG A 120 15.08 -2.67 -11.55
CA ARG A 120 16.04 -1.62 -11.15
C ARG A 120 17.32 -2.21 -10.59
N ALA A 121 17.21 -3.27 -9.78
CA ALA A 121 18.36 -3.97 -9.25
C ALA A 121 19.21 -4.62 -10.34
N THR A 122 18.57 -5.19 -11.37
CA THR A 122 19.27 -5.72 -12.56
C THR A 122 20.08 -4.62 -13.27
N ALA A 123 19.54 -3.39 -13.30
CA ALA A 123 20.22 -2.20 -13.80
C ALA A 123 21.21 -1.56 -12.80
N ARG A 124 21.54 -2.24 -11.69
CA ARG A 124 22.39 -1.74 -10.58
C ARG A 124 21.90 -0.46 -9.92
N ASP A 125 20.62 -0.12 -10.09
CA ASP A 125 20.00 0.99 -9.39
C ASP A 125 19.42 0.54 -8.05
N ALA A 126 20.31 0.45 -7.07
CA ALA A 126 19.96 0.08 -5.71
C ALA A 126 19.00 1.09 -5.07
N ARG A 127 19.12 2.39 -5.39
CA ARG A 127 18.27 3.44 -4.81
C ARG A 127 16.80 3.22 -5.17
N SER A 128 16.49 3.04 -6.44
CA SER A 128 15.10 2.82 -6.87
C SER A 128 14.55 1.48 -6.38
N ALA A 129 15.39 0.44 -6.29
CA ALA A 129 15.00 -0.84 -5.70
C ALA A 129 14.71 -0.70 -4.19
N SER A 130 15.48 0.10 -3.45
CA SER A 130 15.23 0.42 -2.04
C SER A 130 13.92 1.17 -1.86
N MET A 131 13.63 2.18 -2.67
CA MET A 131 12.35 2.91 -2.62
C MET A 131 11.15 1.97 -2.81
N ALA A 132 11.25 1.02 -3.74
CA ALA A 132 10.20 0.02 -3.94
C ALA A 132 10.05 -0.90 -2.72
N ARG A 133 11.16 -1.35 -2.13
CA ARG A 133 11.16 -2.17 -0.91
C ARG A 133 10.51 -1.44 0.26
N ASP A 134 10.90 -0.19 0.48
CA ASP A 134 10.43 0.63 1.60
C ASP A 134 8.91 0.81 1.53
N LEU A 135 8.37 1.22 0.37
CA LEU A 135 6.92 1.33 0.22
C LEU A 135 6.20 -0.01 0.40
N VAL A 136 6.74 -1.11 -0.13
CA VAL A 136 6.13 -2.45 0.05
C VAL A 136 6.13 -2.87 1.52
N ARG A 137 7.19 -2.55 2.27
CA ARG A 137 7.28 -2.79 3.72
C ARG A 137 6.22 -1.99 4.45
N ASP A 138 6.13 -0.69 4.19
CA ASP A 138 5.23 0.20 4.92
C ASP A 138 3.75 -0.20 4.66
N VAL A 139 3.43 -0.57 3.41
CA VAL A 139 2.12 -1.15 3.08
C VAL A 139 1.89 -2.48 3.80
N ASN A 140 2.87 -3.39 3.82
CA ASN A 140 2.76 -4.67 4.50
C ASN A 140 2.52 -4.50 6.01
N ASP A 141 3.26 -3.61 6.65
CA ASP A 141 3.17 -3.36 8.10
C ASP A 141 1.77 -2.90 8.50
N VAL A 142 1.13 -2.09 7.67
CA VAL A 142 -0.25 -1.69 7.91
C VAL A 142 -1.23 -2.84 7.62
N LEU A 143 -1.06 -3.56 6.51
CA LEU A 143 -1.97 -4.66 6.13
C LEU A 143 -1.94 -5.83 7.13
N VAL A 144 -0.84 -6.05 7.86
CA VAL A 144 -0.77 -7.04 8.95
C VAL A 144 -1.80 -6.75 10.06
N GLY A 145 -2.15 -5.47 10.26
CA GLY A 145 -3.17 -5.05 11.23
C GLY A 145 -4.62 -5.26 10.79
N PHE A 146 -4.88 -5.67 9.55
CA PHE A 146 -6.23 -5.82 9.02
C PHE A 146 -6.76 -7.24 9.28
N ASP A 147 -7.98 -7.34 9.81
CA ASP A 147 -8.75 -8.59 9.79
C ASP A 147 -9.38 -8.79 8.42
N PHE A 148 -8.57 -9.30 7.47
CA PHE A 148 -9.11 -9.88 6.25
C PHE A 148 -9.80 -11.20 6.61
N ARG A 149 -11.07 -11.09 7.03
CA ARG A 149 -12.04 -12.21 7.03
C ARG A 149 -11.98 -12.92 5.68
N ASN A 150 -12.53 -14.14 5.58
CA ASN A 150 -12.43 -15.04 4.41
C ASN A 150 -13.04 -14.48 3.08
N GLY A 151 -12.56 -13.34 2.60
CA GLY A 151 -13.00 -12.61 1.43
C GLY A 151 -11.90 -12.50 0.37
N PRO A 152 -12.21 -11.89 -0.79
CA PRO A 152 -11.30 -11.84 -1.94
C PRO A 152 -9.93 -11.21 -1.65
N LEU A 153 -9.88 -10.21 -0.75
CA LEU A 153 -8.63 -9.53 -0.38
C LEU A 153 -7.65 -10.43 0.38
N ARG A 154 -8.13 -11.38 1.19
CA ARG A 154 -7.27 -12.28 1.97
C ARG A 154 -6.29 -13.05 1.08
N ARG A 155 -6.81 -13.62 -0.01
CA ARG A 155 -5.99 -14.38 -0.97
C ARG A 155 -4.99 -13.49 -1.72
N LYS A 156 -5.38 -12.24 -2.00
CA LYS A 156 -4.51 -11.28 -2.70
C LYS A 156 -3.38 -10.82 -1.78
N TYR A 157 -3.69 -10.57 -0.50
CA TYR A 157 -2.76 -10.12 0.53
C TYR A 157 -1.62 -11.12 0.77
N ASP A 158 -1.88 -12.42 0.74
CA ASP A 158 -0.86 -13.45 1.00
C ASP A 158 0.39 -13.31 0.10
N GLY A 159 0.26 -12.67 -1.08
CA GLY A 159 1.35 -12.37 -2.01
C GLY A 159 2.31 -11.25 -1.55
N VAL A 160 1.86 -10.33 -0.69
CA VAL A 160 2.60 -9.11 -0.34
C VAL A 160 3.89 -9.43 0.42
N LYS A 161 3.84 -10.35 1.39
CA LYS A 161 5.03 -10.78 2.13
C LYS A 161 6.11 -11.39 1.24
N TYR A 162 5.71 -12.04 0.14
CA TYR A 162 6.65 -12.64 -0.81
C TYR A 162 7.30 -11.56 -1.66
N ALA A 163 6.53 -10.57 -2.13
CA ALA A 163 7.06 -9.41 -2.82
C ALA A 163 8.09 -8.66 -1.96
N LEU A 164 7.79 -8.43 -0.69
CA LEU A 164 8.73 -7.81 0.26
C LEU A 164 10.02 -8.61 0.38
N ARG A 165 9.90 -9.92 0.64
CA ARG A 165 11.05 -10.83 0.79
C ARG A 165 11.91 -10.87 -0.49
N THR A 166 11.31 -10.87 -1.67
CA THR A 166 12.03 -10.82 -2.95
C THR A 166 12.90 -9.56 -3.02
N LEU A 167 12.31 -8.39 -2.74
CA LEU A 167 13.02 -7.10 -2.80
C LEU A 167 14.16 -7.02 -1.77
N GLU A 168 13.93 -7.48 -0.54
CA GLU A 168 14.97 -7.56 0.49
C GLU A 168 16.13 -8.47 0.08
N THR A 169 15.82 -9.63 -0.50
CA THR A 169 16.84 -10.58 -0.97
C THR A 169 17.69 -9.97 -2.07
N VAL A 170 17.07 -9.33 -3.06
CA VAL A 170 17.77 -8.71 -4.18
C VAL A 170 18.64 -7.53 -3.73
N LEU A 171 18.16 -6.70 -2.80
CA LEU A 171 18.96 -5.60 -2.24
C LEU A 171 20.14 -6.13 -1.40
N TYR A 172 19.94 -7.21 -0.67
CA TYR A 172 21.03 -7.89 0.03
C TYR A 172 22.07 -8.45 -0.94
N GLU A 173 21.66 -9.11 -2.02
CA GLU A 173 22.57 -9.59 -3.05
C GLU A 173 23.36 -8.44 -3.71
N LEU A 174 22.72 -7.31 -3.97
CA LEU A 174 23.39 -6.11 -4.47
C LEU A 174 24.43 -5.56 -3.49
N SER A 175 24.12 -5.53 -2.20
CA SER A 175 25.05 -5.01 -1.19
C SER A 175 26.27 -5.91 -1.01
N VAL A 176 26.08 -7.23 -1.02
CA VAL A 176 27.17 -8.22 -0.91
C VAL A 176 28.02 -8.26 -2.18
N THR A 177 27.42 -8.07 -3.35
CA THR A 177 28.16 -8.03 -4.63
C THR A 177 28.82 -6.68 -4.91
N GLY A 178 28.80 -5.77 -3.94
CA GLY A 178 29.39 -4.42 -3.93
C GLY A 178 30.35 -4.16 -5.07
N THR A 179 29.82 -3.67 -6.20
CA THR A 179 30.66 -3.31 -7.33
C THR A 179 31.08 -1.86 -7.12
N SER A 180 32.15 -1.67 -6.33
CA SER A 180 33.07 -0.59 -6.61
C SER A 180 33.55 -0.82 -8.04
N ALA A 181 32.93 -0.15 -8.99
CA ALA A 181 33.50 0.04 -10.31
C ALA A 181 34.68 1.01 -10.17
N GLU A 182 35.73 0.60 -9.45
CA GLU A 182 37.04 1.22 -9.55
C GLU A 182 37.54 0.90 -10.96
N GLY A 183 37.52 1.92 -11.80
CA GLY A 183 37.93 1.82 -13.19
C GLY A 183 39.34 1.28 -13.29
N SER A 184 39.50 0.22 -14.09
CA SER A 184 40.72 -0.01 -14.85
C SER A 184 40.96 1.22 -15.74
N GLY A 185 41.60 2.24 -15.18
CA GLY A 185 42.41 3.18 -15.93
C GLY A 185 43.77 2.54 -16.17
N ASP A 186 43.88 1.79 -17.26
CA ASP A 186 45.16 1.51 -17.90
C ASP A 186 44.99 1.76 -19.40
N GLY A 187 45.68 2.79 -19.88
CA GLY A 187 45.57 3.38 -21.21
C GLY A 187 46.25 4.74 -21.26
#